data_AF-A0A8J2PEB4-F1
#
_entry.id   AF-A0A8J2PEB4-F1
#
_cell.length_a   1.000
_cell.length_b   1.000
_cell.length_c   1.000
_cell.angle_alpha   90.00
_cell.angle_beta   90.00
_cell.angle_gamma   90.00
#
_symmetry.space_group_name_H-M   'P 1'
#
loop_
_entity.id
_entity.type
_entity.pdbx_description
1 polymer ?
#
loop_
_entity_poly.entity_id
_entity_poly.type
_entity_poly.pdbx_seq_one_letter_code
_entity_poly.pdbx_strand_id
1 'polypeptide(L)'
;MVQKQVPVTESLSYKNYDYGKVYGACCENVIGVVGIPVGVAGPLLMNSKEYYVPMATTEGCLVASTNRGFNATLSGGGIFSRVSSDAMTRGPVVRFPSAMRSVEAKEWLEMPEHFHKIKKDFDSTSRFGRLMSLQATPAGKFLFIRFVAKTGDAMGMNMVSKACELALQSLKKDFGDMEVLSVSGNYCTDKKPSGINWVQGRGKSVIAEAIIPGKTVKTVLKTTVPAIVELNIAKNLVGSAMAGSVGGFNAHASNMVTAIFIATGQ
;
A
#
# COMPACT_ATOMS: atom_id res chain seq x y z
N MET A 1 -28.54 -6.20 -40.43
CA MET A 1 -28.68 -6.78 -39.07
C MET A 1 -28.15 -5.76 -38.08
N VAL A 2 -29.05 -5.03 -37.43
CA VAL A 2 -28.70 -4.01 -36.44
C VAL A 2 -28.24 -4.72 -35.17
N GLN A 3 -26.97 -4.58 -34.80
CA GLN A 3 -26.50 -4.96 -33.47
C GLN A 3 -27.32 -4.17 -32.46
N LYS A 4 -28.26 -4.83 -31.78
CA LYS A 4 -28.94 -4.25 -30.62
C LYS A 4 -27.86 -3.90 -29.61
N GLN A 5 -27.77 -2.63 -29.25
CA GLN A 5 -27.07 -2.21 -28.03
C GLN A 5 -27.79 -2.90 -26.87
N VAL A 6 -27.18 -3.96 -26.34
CA VAL A 6 -27.60 -4.57 -25.09
C VAL A 6 -27.33 -3.52 -24.00
N PRO A 7 -28.33 -3.05 -23.24
CA PRO A 7 -28.08 -2.17 -22.10
C PRO A 7 -27.10 -2.88 -21.17
N VAL A 8 -26.08 -2.16 -20.68
CA VAL A 8 -25.02 -2.66 -19.77
C VAL A 8 -25.58 -3.46 -18.57
N THR A 9 -26.88 -3.29 -18.26
CA THR A 9 -27.60 -3.89 -17.14
C THR A 9 -28.11 -5.32 -17.34
N GLU A 10 -28.24 -5.86 -18.57
CA GLU A 10 -28.89 -7.18 -18.75
C GLU A 10 -28.05 -8.36 -18.24
N SER A 11 -26.72 -8.24 -18.26
CA SER A 11 -25.77 -9.27 -17.79
C SER A 11 -25.20 -8.99 -16.40
N LEU A 12 -25.53 -7.84 -15.80
CA LEU A 12 -25.02 -7.44 -14.50
C LEU A 12 -25.82 -8.11 -13.38
N SER A 13 -25.16 -8.86 -12.50
CA SER A 13 -25.78 -9.46 -11.32
C SER A 13 -26.24 -8.38 -10.35
N TYR A 14 -27.49 -8.43 -9.88
CA TYR A 14 -28.00 -7.48 -8.88
C TYR A 14 -28.95 -8.09 -7.85
N LYS A 15 -29.48 -9.30 -8.10
CA LYS A 15 -30.40 -9.96 -7.17
C LYS A 15 -29.62 -10.69 -6.08
N ASN A 16 -30.23 -10.82 -4.89
CA ASN A 16 -29.72 -11.64 -3.78
C ASN A 16 -28.34 -11.21 -3.24
N TYR A 17 -28.03 -9.91 -3.27
CA TYR A 17 -26.85 -9.32 -2.65
C TYR A 17 -27.26 -8.39 -1.50
N ASP A 18 -26.53 -8.43 -0.38
CA ASP A 18 -26.80 -7.60 0.81
C ASP A 18 -26.25 -6.18 0.61
N TYR A 19 -27.05 -5.33 -0.05
CA TYR A 19 -26.69 -3.92 -0.27
C TYR A 19 -26.70 -3.07 1.01
N GLY A 20 -27.29 -3.55 2.10
CA GLY A 20 -27.30 -2.82 3.38
C GLY A 20 -25.90 -2.55 3.92
N LYS A 21 -24.92 -3.39 3.56
CA LYS A 21 -23.49 -3.21 3.92
C LYS A 21 -22.72 -2.31 2.96
N VAL A 22 -23.28 -1.98 1.80
CA VAL A 22 -22.60 -1.16 0.78
C VAL A 22 -22.96 0.32 0.94
N TYR A 23 -24.24 0.60 1.16
CA TYR A 23 -24.74 1.98 1.19
C TYR A 23 -24.12 2.79 2.33
N GLY A 24 -23.59 3.97 1.99
CA GLY A 24 -22.95 4.89 2.93
C GLY A 24 -21.58 4.45 3.44
N ALA A 25 -21.01 3.36 2.89
CA ALA A 25 -19.73 2.81 3.33
C ALA A 25 -18.77 2.48 2.18
N CYS A 26 -19.25 1.83 1.11
CA CYS A 26 -18.39 1.24 0.09
C CYS A 26 -18.60 1.79 -1.33
N CYS A 27 -19.84 2.11 -1.73
CA CYS A 27 -20.15 2.56 -3.08
C CYS A 27 -21.47 3.35 -3.15
N GLU A 28 -21.52 4.37 -4.01
CA GLU A 28 -22.70 5.19 -4.31
C GLU A 28 -23.27 4.84 -5.70
N ASN A 29 -24.54 5.18 -5.94
CA ASN A 29 -25.23 4.94 -7.23
C ASN A 29 -25.15 3.47 -7.70
N VAL A 30 -25.39 2.53 -6.79
CA VAL A 30 -25.24 1.09 -7.02
C VAL A 30 -26.29 0.57 -7.99
N ILE A 31 -25.84 -0.07 -9.08
CA ILE A 31 -26.70 -0.69 -10.11
C ILE A 31 -26.57 -2.22 -10.19
N GLY A 32 -25.69 -2.83 -9.39
CA GLY A 32 -25.40 -4.26 -9.42
C GLY A 32 -24.04 -4.59 -8.81
N VAL A 33 -23.54 -5.78 -9.10
CA VAL A 33 -22.23 -6.30 -8.65
C VAL A 33 -21.52 -7.02 -9.80
N VAL A 34 -20.20 -6.92 -9.82
CA VAL A 34 -19.34 -7.64 -10.79
C VAL A 34 -18.82 -8.91 -10.12
N GLY A 35 -19.11 -10.07 -10.72
CA GLY A 35 -18.55 -11.35 -10.28
C GLY A 35 -17.11 -11.52 -10.76
N ILE A 36 -16.17 -11.79 -9.85
CA ILE A 36 -14.77 -12.09 -10.17
C ILE A 36 -14.49 -13.52 -9.69
N PRO A 37 -13.95 -14.43 -10.54
CA PRO A 37 -13.60 -15.78 -10.12
C PRO A 37 -12.58 -15.76 -8.97
N VAL A 38 -12.84 -16.54 -7.92
CA VAL A 38 -11.93 -16.70 -6.78
C VAL A 38 -11.36 -18.11 -6.77
N GLY A 39 -10.06 -18.23 -6.96
CA GLY A 39 -9.31 -19.46 -6.76
C GLY A 39 -8.60 -19.50 -5.42
N VAL A 40 -8.02 -20.65 -5.07
CA VAL A 40 -7.21 -20.84 -3.87
C VAL A 40 -5.84 -21.39 -4.26
N ALA A 41 -4.77 -20.77 -3.76
CA ALA A 41 -3.41 -21.29 -3.86
C ALA A 41 -2.95 -21.75 -2.46
N GLY A 42 -2.47 -22.99 -2.34
CA GLY A 42 -1.98 -23.52 -1.07
C GLY A 42 -1.68 -25.03 -1.05
N PRO A 43 -1.09 -25.52 0.06
CA PRO A 43 -0.79 -24.74 1.26
C PRO A 43 0.45 -23.85 1.09
N LEU A 44 0.35 -22.61 1.55
CA LEU A 44 1.48 -21.73 1.83
C LEU A 44 1.94 -22.01 3.26
N LEU A 45 3.09 -22.66 3.42
CA LEU A 45 3.76 -22.78 4.71
C LEU A 45 4.57 -21.49 4.97
N MET A 46 4.10 -20.65 5.89
CA MET A 46 4.76 -19.39 6.26
C MET A 46 4.92 -19.28 7.77
N ASN A 47 6.14 -19.05 8.25
CA ASN A 47 6.48 -18.99 9.68
C ASN A 47 5.90 -20.19 10.46
N SER A 48 6.09 -21.40 9.93
CA SER A 48 5.59 -22.67 10.51
C SER A 48 4.07 -22.79 10.61
N LYS A 49 3.31 -21.98 9.87
CA LYS A 49 1.84 -22.06 9.79
C LYS A 49 1.39 -22.17 8.34
N GLU A 50 0.40 -23.02 8.10
CA GLU A 50 -0.18 -23.22 6.78
C GLU A 50 -1.32 -22.23 6.51
N TYR A 51 -1.37 -21.72 5.28
CA TYR A 51 -2.40 -20.84 4.78
C TYR A 51 -2.89 -21.30 3.42
N TYR A 52 -4.19 -21.18 3.18
CA TYR A 52 -4.80 -21.31 1.86
C TYR A 52 -5.19 -19.92 1.40
N VAL A 53 -4.49 -19.41 0.37
CA VAL A 53 -4.56 -18.00 -0.03
C VAL A 53 -5.65 -17.82 -1.08
N PRO A 54 -6.73 -17.08 -0.78
CA PRO A 54 -7.75 -16.76 -1.77
C PRO A 54 -7.22 -15.71 -2.75
N MET A 55 -7.51 -15.92 -4.04
CA MET A 55 -7.04 -15.06 -5.13
C MET A 55 -8.18 -14.83 -6.13
N ALA A 56 -8.68 -13.60 -6.20
CA ALA A 56 -9.72 -13.19 -7.13
C ALA A 56 -9.09 -12.64 -8.42
N THR A 57 -9.27 -13.32 -9.55
CA THR A 57 -8.62 -12.94 -10.81
C THR A 57 -9.36 -13.50 -12.03
N THR A 58 -9.21 -12.82 -13.16
CA THR A 58 -9.60 -13.32 -14.49
C THR A 58 -8.37 -13.68 -15.35
N GLU A 59 -7.16 -13.54 -14.83
CA GLU A 59 -5.93 -13.93 -15.51
C GLU A 59 -5.73 -15.44 -15.41
N GLY A 60 -5.79 -16.11 -16.57
CA GLY A 60 -5.52 -17.55 -16.67
C GLY A 60 -4.13 -17.90 -16.13
N CYS A 61 -4.00 -19.09 -15.54
CA CYS A 61 -2.75 -19.62 -14.97
C CYS A 61 -2.19 -18.88 -13.73
N LEU A 62 -2.71 -17.71 -13.32
CA LEU A 62 -2.16 -16.97 -12.18
C LEU A 62 -2.19 -17.81 -10.89
N VAL A 63 -3.37 -18.30 -10.50
CA VAL A 63 -3.55 -19.11 -9.28
C VAL A 63 -2.73 -20.40 -9.34
N ALA A 64 -2.71 -21.07 -10.50
CA ALA A 64 -1.95 -22.30 -10.70
C ALA A 64 -0.43 -22.08 -10.58
N SER A 65 0.08 -20.97 -11.12
CA SER A 65 1.48 -20.57 -11.02
C SER A 65 1.87 -20.25 -9.58
N THR A 66 1.04 -19.48 -8.86
CA THR A 66 1.25 -19.20 -7.43
C THR A 66 1.25 -20.48 -6.60
N ASN A 67 0.31 -21.40 -6.86
CA ASN A 67 0.24 -22.69 -6.18
C ASN A 67 1.50 -23.54 -6.41
N ARG A 68 2.01 -23.59 -7.64
CA ARG A 68 3.28 -24.25 -7.97
C ARG A 68 4.46 -23.63 -7.21
N GLY A 69 4.46 -22.31 -7.05
CA GLY A 69 5.45 -21.58 -6.24
C GLY A 69 5.44 -21.99 -4.77
N PHE A 70 4.26 -22.02 -4.14
CA PHE A 70 4.11 -22.49 -2.75
C PHE A 70 4.59 -23.94 -2.58
N ASN A 71 4.22 -24.82 -3.51
CA ASN A 71 4.68 -26.22 -3.47
C ASN A 71 6.21 -26.36 -3.56
N ALA A 72 6.88 -25.48 -4.31
CA ALA A 72 8.33 -25.51 -4.42
C ALA A 72 9.03 -25.13 -3.09
N THR A 73 8.47 -24.19 -2.33
CA THR A 73 9.08 -23.72 -1.07
C THR A 73 8.92 -24.71 0.07
N LEU A 74 7.90 -25.59 0.06
CA LEU A 74 7.70 -26.63 1.07
C LEU A 74 8.94 -27.50 1.29
N SER A 75 9.60 -27.89 0.19
CA SER A 75 10.79 -28.76 0.23
C SER A 75 12.01 -28.12 0.91
N GLY A 76 11.99 -26.81 1.13
CA GLY A 76 13.02 -26.09 1.89
C GLY A 76 12.53 -25.51 3.20
N GLY A 77 11.42 -26.03 3.76
CA GLY A 77 10.90 -25.62 5.05
C GLY A 77 9.89 -24.47 5.02
N GLY A 78 9.44 -24.06 3.82
CA GLY A 78 8.47 -22.99 3.64
C GLY A 78 9.09 -21.60 3.53
N ILE A 79 8.29 -20.58 3.81
CA ILE A 79 8.66 -19.16 3.72
C ILE A 79 8.78 -18.56 5.11
N PHE A 80 9.83 -17.79 5.36
CA PHE A 80 9.97 -16.98 6.56
C PHE A 80 9.72 -15.51 6.23
N SER A 81 8.99 -14.81 7.10
CA SER A 81 8.69 -13.40 6.87
C SER A 81 8.67 -12.59 8.15
N ARG A 82 8.99 -11.30 8.03
CA ARG A 82 8.93 -10.33 9.13
C ARG A 82 8.44 -8.98 8.61
N VAL A 83 7.68 -8.28 9.46
CA VAL A 83 7.30 -6.89 9.26
C VAL A 83 8.42 -6.03 9.86
N SER A 84 9.07 -5.21 9.04
CA SER A 84 10.15 -4.31 9.47
C SER A 84 9.65 -2.92 9.82
N SER A 85 8.52 -2.49 9.28
CA SER A 85 7.88 -1.21 9.59
C SER A 85 6.37 -1.29 9.41
N ASP A 86 5.64 -0.48 10.18
CA ASP A 86 4.19 -0.43 10.20
C ASP A 86 3.72 0.99 10.50
N ALA A 87 3.47 1.77 9.45
CA ALA A 87 2.95 3.11 9.57
C ALA A 87 2.23 3.57 8.31
N MET A 88 1.00 4.07 8.46
CA MET A 88 0.29 4.79 7.42
C MET A 88 0.72 6.26 7.41
N THR A 89 0.59 6.91 6.25
CA THR A 89 1.05 8.29 6.07
C THR A 89 0.00 9.21 5.47
N ARG A 90 0.06 10.48 5.86
CA ARG A 90 -0.65 11.60 5.23
C ARG A 90 0.33 12.75 5.02
N GLY A 91 0.34 13.31 3.82
CA GLY A 91 1.26 14.39 3.44
C GLY A 91 0.53 15.63 2.94
N PRO A 92 0.01 16.50 3.83
CA PRO A 92 -0.51 17.81 3.47
C PRO A 92 0.53 18.72 2.84
N VAL A 93 0.04 19.75 2.16
CA VAL A 93 0.82 20.91 1.72
C VAL A 93 0.21 22.17 2.33
N VAL A 94 1.05 22.96 2.98
CA VAL A 94 0.72 24.26 3.54
C VAL A 94 1.56 25.35 2.87
N ARG A 95 1.10 26.60 2.94
CA ARG A 95 1.73 27.77 2.33
C ARG A 95 1.99 28.84 3.38
N PHE A 96 3.14 29.48 3.28
CA PHE A 96 3.56 30.62 4.08
C PHE A 96 3.76 31.88 3.21
N PRO A 97 3.90 33.08 3.81
CA PRO A 97 4.19 34.31 3.07
C PRO A 97 5.54 34.28 2.33
N SER A 98 6.55 33.59 2.87
CA SER A 98 7.90 33.51 2.30
C SER A 98 8.51 32.12 2.43
N ALA A 99 9.59 31.87 1.67
CA ALA A 99 10.34 30.63 1.79
C ALA A 99 11.02 30.50 3.16
N MET A 100 11.59 31.58 3.69
CA MET A 100 12.20 31.61 5.02
C MET A 100 11.21 31.20 6.10
N ARG A 101 9.98 31.71 6.02
CA ARG A 101 8.94 31.37 6.98
C ARG A 101 8.53 29.89 6.95
N SER A 102 8.58 29.26 5.76
CA SER A 102 8.35 27.81 5.65
C SER A 102 9.48 26.98 6.27
N VAL A 103 10.72 27.50 6.26
CA VAL A 103 11.88 26.87 6.91
C VAL A 103 11.77 27.02 8.42
N GLU A 104 11.41 28.21 8.92
CA GLU A 104 11.13 28.43 10.35
C GLU A 104 10.08 27.45 10.88
N ALA A 105 9.00 27.21 10.12
CA ALA A 105 7.98 26.24 10.48
C ALA A 105 8.49 24.79 10.47
N LYS A 106 9.38 24.42 9.53
CA LYS A 106 10.06 23.12 9.54
C LYS A 106 10.90 22.96 10.82
N GLU A 107 11.77 23.93 11.11
CA GLU A 107 12.68 23.88 12.25
C GLU A 107 11.89 23.79 13.56
N TRP A 108 10.80 24.55 13.66
CA TRP A 108 9.85 24.48 14.78
C TRP A 108 9.26 23.08 14.94
N LEU A 109 8.83 22.43 13.85
CA LEU A 109 8.27 21.06 13.89
C LEU A 109 9.31 19.99 14.27
N GLU A 110 10.60 20.25 14.05
CA GLU A 110 11.71 19.35 14.39
C GLU A 110 12.11 19.44 15.87
N MET A 111 11.70 20.49 16.58
CA MET A 111 11.93 20.61 18.02
C MET A 111 11.07 19.59 18.79
N PRO A 112 11.65 18.81 19.72
CA PRO A 112 10.93 17.75 20.43
C PRO A 112 9.65 18.23 21.11
N GLU A 113 9.67 19.35 21.82
CA GLU A 113 8.54 19.94 22.54
C GLU A 113 7.35 20.24 21.61
N HIS A 114 7.64 20.73 20.41
CA HIS A 114 6.65 21.09 19.41
C HIS A 114 6.11 19.87 18.69
N PHE A 115 6.96 18.88 18.39
CA PHE A 115 6.51 17.56 17.95
C PHE A 115 5.54 16.93 18.96
N HIS A 116 5.85 16.96 20.27
CA HIS A 116 4.97 16.39 21.30
C HIS A 116 3.63 17.13 21.39
N LYS A 117 3.60 18.44 21.20
CA LYS A 117 2.36 19.23 21.11
C LYS A 117 1.50 18.75 19.93
N ILE A 118 2.08 18.67 18.73
CA ILE A 118 1.37 18.22 17.52
C ILE A 118 0.91 16.77 17.65
N LYS A 119 1.76 15.91 18.22
CA LYS A 119 1.45 14.51 18.52
C LYS A 119 0.26 14.38 19.46
N LYS A 120 0.18 15.19 20.51
CA LYS A 120 -0.95 15.16 21.47
C LYS A 120 -2.27 15.42 20.77
N ASP A 121 -2.33 16.44 19.92
CA ASP A 121 -3.54 16.79 19.18
C ASP A 121 -3.88 15.72 18.13
N PHE A 122 -2.88 15.24 17.37
CA PHE A 122 -3.06 14.14 16.41
C PHE A 122 -3.65 12.88 17.08
N ASP A 123 -3.02 12.42 18.16
CA ASP A 123 -3.37 11.19 18.88
C ASP A 123 -4.73 11.29 19.57
N SER A 124 -5.24 12.50 19.85
CA SER A 124 -6.54 12.72 20.50
C SER A 124 -7.73 12.28 19.63
N THR A 125 -7.55 12.16 18.32
CA THR A 125 -8.65 11.85 17.39
C THR A 125 -8.99 10.36 17.31
N SER A 126 -8.13 9.48 17.84
CA SER A 126 -8.28 8.02 17.74
C SER A 126 -7.57 7.27 18.87
N ARG A 127 -8.17 6.16 19.31
CA ARG A 127 -7.51 5.25 20.26
C ARG A 127 -6.35 4.47 19.63
N PHE A 128 -6.31 4.33 18.31
CA PHE A 128 -5.29 3.57 17.57
C PHE A 128 -4.29 4.46 16.84
N GLY A 129 -4.71 5.67 16.45
CA GLY A 129 -3.87 6.64 15.74
C GLY A 129 -2.75 7.11 16.65
N ARG A 130 -1.51 6.72 16.35
CA ARG A 130 -0.33 7.15 17.11
C ARG A 130 0.71 7.73 16.18
N LEU A 131 0.89 9.05 16.22
CA LEU A 131 1.92 9.75 15.47
C LEU A 131 3.30 9.25 15.91
N MET A 132 4.07 8.74 14.96
CA MET A 132 5.41 8.22 15.18
C MET A 132 6.46 9.27 14.83
N SER A 133 6.27 9.98 13.72
CA SER A 133 7.18 11.02 13.27
C SER A 133 6.49 12.01 12.33
N LEU A 134 7.15 13.15 12.16
CA LEU A 134 6.87 14.15 11.13
C LEU A 134 8.10 14.27 10.26
N GLN A 135 7.89 14.36 8.94
CA GLN A 135 8.94 14.79 8.03
C GLN A 135 8.46 16.01 7.25
N ALA A 136 9.06 17.15 7.54
CA ALA A 136 8.74 18.41 6.89
C ALA A 136 9.78 18.71 5.80
N THR A 137 9.32 19.07 4.60
CA THR A 137 10.19 19.40 3.46
C THR A 137 9.70 20.68 2.79
N PRO A 138 10.47 21.78 2.85
CA PRO A 138 10.12 23.03 2.23
C PRO A 138 10.39 22.98 0.72
N ALA A 139 9.56 23.70 -0.05
CA ALA A 139 9.72 23.93 -1.48
C ALA A 139 9.29 25.37 -1.79
N GLY A 140 10.23 26.30 -1.76
CA GLY A 140 9.91 27.73 -1.77
C GLY A 140 9.05 28.08 -0.56
N LYS A 141 7.91 28.74 -0.77
CA LYS A 141 6.97 29.10 0.31
C LYS A 141 6.02 27.97 0.74
N PHE A 142 6.11 26.81 0.12
CA PHE A 142 5.30 25.64 0.47
C PHE A 142 6.05 24.77 1.47
N LEU A 143 5.32 24.16 2.40
CA LEU A 143 5.83 23.14 3.30
C LEU A 143 4.99 21.87 3.15
N PHE A 144 5.66 20.78 2.78
CA PHE A 144 5.06 19.45 2.75
C PHE A 144 5.38 18.73 4.04
N ILE A 145 4.37 18.27 4.76
CA ILE A 145 4.55 17.66 6.09
C ILE A 145 4.04 16.23 6.02
N ARG A 146 4.91 15.23 6.08
CA ARG A 146 4.54 13.81 6.10
C ARG A 146 4.30 13.36 7.53
N PHE A 147 3.04 13.19 7.89
CA PHE A 147 2.61 12.55 9.13
C PHE A 147 2.74 11.04 8.98
N VAL A 148 3.48 10.40 9.89
CA VAL A 148 3.71 8.95 9.90
C VAL A 148 3.11 8.39 11.18
N ALA A 149 2.13 7.50 11.09
CA ALA A 149 1.38 7.04 12.25
C ALA A 149 0.99 5.56 12.21
N LYS A 150 0.90 4.93 13.38
CA LYS A 150 0.25 3.63 13.55
C LYS A 150 -1.27 3.77 13.47
N THR A 151 -1.94 2.71 13.01
CA THR A 151 -3.39 2.71 12.76
C THR A 151 -4.11 1.47 13.30
N GLY A 152 -3.43 0.67 14.13
CA GLY A 152 -3.93 -0.65 14.55
C GLY A 152 -4.05 -1.60 13.35
N ASP A 153 -5.16 -2.32 13.27
CA ASP A 153 -5.43 -3.27 12.17
C ASP A 153 -6.11 -2.62 10.96
N ALA A 154 -6.55 -1.36 11.08
CA ALA A 154 -7.10 -0.63 9.94
C ALA A 154 -5.97 -0.20 9.00
N MET A 155 -6.23 -0.21 7.68
CA MET A 155 -5.35 0.46 6.72
C MET A 155 -5.16 1.94 7.09
N GLY A 156 -6.22 2.56 7.64
CA GLY A 156 -6.09 3.75 8.47
C GLY A 156 -6.05 5.09 7.74
N MET A 157 -6.31 5.11 6.43
CA MET A 157 -6.31 6.34 5.63
C MET A 157 -7.22 7.45 6.19
N ASN A 158 -8.47 7.12 6.52
CA ASN A 158 -9.43 8.10 7.07
C ASN A 158 -9.03 8.54 8.49
N MET A 159 -8.49 7.61 9.28
CA MET A 159 -8.01 7.88 10.64
C MET A 159 -6.86 8.90 10.62
N VAL A 160 -5.86 8.67 9.77
CA VAL A 160 -4.70 9.57 9.64
C VAL A 160 -5.10 10.91 9.02
N SER A 161 -6.05 10.94 8.07
CA SER A 161 -6.58 12.21 7.54
C SER A 161 -7.19 13.08 8.63
N LYS A 162 -8.12 12.52 9.42
CA LYS A 162 -8.81 13.26 10.49
C LYS A 162 -7.82 13.77 11.54
N ALA A 163 -6.86 12.94 11.91
CA ALA A 163 -5.80 13.31 12.85
C ALA A 163 -4.89 14.42 12.30
N CYS A 164 -4.56 14.36 11.00
CA CYS A 164 -3.78 15.37 10.30
C CYS A 164 -4.52 16.72 10.24
N GLU A 165 -5.82 16.73 9.97
CA GLU A 165 -6.63 17.96 9.98
C GLU A 165 -6.58 18.67 11.34
N LEU A 166 -6.78 17.93 12.44
CA LEU A 166 -6.70 18.51 13.78
C LEU A 166 -5.29 19.00 14.12
N ALA A 167 -4.25 18.25 13.72
CA ALA A 167 -2.86 18.66 13.89
C ALA A 167 -2.53 19.95 13.12
N LEU A 168 -3.05 20.10 11.90
CA LEU A 168 -2.88 21.32 11.11
C LEU A 168 -3.61 22.52 11.72
N GLN A 169 -4.78 22.31 12.33
CA GLN A 169 -5.48 23.36 13.08
C GLN A 169 -4.67 23.81 14.30
N SER A 170 -3.97 22.89 14.97
CA SER A 170 -3.06 23.22 16.07
C SER A 170 -1.88 24.05 15.58
N LEU A 171 -1.21 23.60 14.50
CA LEU A 171 -0.09 24.31 13.90
C LEU A 171 -0.47 25.74 13.47
N LYS A 172 -1.69 25.95 12.98
CA LYS A 172 -2.20 27.28 12.60
C LYS A 172 -2.34 28.25 13.78
N LYS A 173 -2.41 27.76 15.03
CA LYS A 173 -2.44 28.63 16.23
C LYS A 173 -1.07 29.27 16.49
N ASP A 174 0.01 28.54 16.23
CA ASP A 174 1.38 29.05 16.37
C ASP A 174 1.83 29.81 15.11
N PHE A 175 1.31 29.41 13.95
CA PHE A 175 1.57 30.03 12.65
C PHE A 175 0.27 30.58 12.04
N GLY A 176 -0.19 31.73 12.56
CA GLY A 176 -1.42 32.38 12.08
C GLY A 176 -1.37 32.82 10.61
N ASP A 177 -0.16 32.95 10.06
CA ASP A 177 0.14 33.26 8.66
C ASP A 177 0.20 32.02 7.75
N MET A 178 0.01 30.82 8.30
CA MET A 178 -0.04 29.56 7.56
C MET A 178 -1.41 29.33 6.92
N GLU A 179 -1.39 28.96 5.64
CA GLU A 179 -2.56 28.52 4.90
C GLU A 179 -2.47 27.02 4.56
N VAL A 180 -3.51 26.27 4.88
CA VAL A 180 -3.62 24.86 4.49
C VAL A 180 -4.21 24.80 3.09
N LEU A 181 -3.40 24.42 2.09
CA LEU A 181 -3.86 24.31 0.71
C LEU A 181 -4.56 22.98 0.44
N SER A 182 -4.03 21.89 1.01
CA SER A 182 -4.63 20.57 0.90
C SER A 182 -4.12 19.65 2.01
N VAL A 183 -5.03 18.84 2.55
CA VAL A 183 -4.70 17.74 3.49
C VAL A 183 -3.89 16.66 2.79
N SER A 184 -3.95 16.57 1.45
CA SER A 184 -3.15 15.65 0.63
C SER A 184 -2.44 16.39 -0.49
N GLY A 185 -1.23 16.88 -0.22
CA GLY A 185 -0.32 17.51 -1.18
C GLY A 185 0.51 16.51 -2.00
N ASN A 186 0.01 15.29 -2.21
CA ASN A 186 0.75 14.19 -2.86
C ASN A 186 2.09 13.79 -2.22
N TYR A 187 2.37 14.23 -1.00
CA TYR A 187 3.56 13.85 -0.22
C TYR A 187 3.29 12.67 0.74
N CYS A 188 2.17 11.97 0.56
CA CYS A 188 1.80 10.81 1.38
C CYS A 188 2.74 9.61 1.08
N THR A 189 2.82 9.04 -0.14
CA THR A 189 2.06 9.27 -1.39
C THR A 189 1.02 8.17 -1.57
N ASP A 190 -0.25 8.52 -1.83
CA ASP A 190 -1.31 7.52 -1.94
C ASP A 190 -1.70 7.25 -3.40
N LYS A 191 -1.74 5.98 -3.81
CA LYS A 191 -2.19 5.53 -5.14
C LYS A 191 -1.44 6.13 -6.35
N LYS A 192 -0.21 6.64 -6.13
CA LYS A 192 0.70 7.10 -7.19
C LYS A 192 2.09 6.51 -6.96
N PRO A 193 2.83 6.15 -8.04
CA PRO A 193 4.22 5.72 -7.90
C PRO A 193 5.04 6.86 -7.30
N SER A 194 5.90 6.53 -6.33
CA SER A 194 6.67 7.55 -5.61
C SER A 194 7.92 6.97 -4.95
N GLY A 195 9.07 7.61 -5.19
CA GLY A 195 10.33 7.24 -4.55
C GLY A 195 10.29 7.36 -3.02
N ILE A 196 9.49 8.28 -2.46
CA ILE A 196 9.38 8.40 -1.00
C ILE A 196 8.76 7.15 -0.35
N ASN A 197 7.75 6.55 -0.99
CA ASN A 197 7.16 5.31 -0.52
C ASN A 197 8.15 4.15 -0.62
N TRP A 198 8.97 4.13 -1.67
CA TRP A 198 10.00 3.11 -1.86
C TRP A 198 11.11 3.20 -0.81
N VAL A 199 11.64 4.41 -0.57
CA VAL A 199 12.78 4.63 0.32
C VAL A 199 12.38 4.56 1.80
N GLN A 200 11.24 5.15 2.16
CA GLN A 200 10.85 5.33 3.56
C GLN A 200 9.73 4.40 4.01
N GLY A 201 9.13 3.63 3.08
CA GLY A 201 7.96 2.80 3.35
C GLY A 201 6.66 3.60 3.44
N ARG A 202 5.55 2.84 3.42
CA ARG A 202 4.18 3.28 3.68
C ARG A 202 3.29 2.04 3.89
N GLY A 203 2.48 2.03 4.95
CA GLY A 203 1.75 0.85 5.37
C GLY A 203 2.67 -0.14 6.07
N LYS A 204 2.65 -1.41 5.64
CA LYS A 204 3.56 -2.45 6.16
C LYS A 204 4.77 -2.60 5.23
N SER A 205 5.98 -2.47 5.76
CA SER A 205 7.19 -2.92 5.08
C SER A 205 7.47 -4.36 5.50
N VAL A 206 7.56 -5.28 4.53
CA VAL A 206 7.67 -6.72 4.76
C VAL A 206 8.85 -7.29 3.97
N ILE A 207 9.57 -8.21 4.60
CA ILE A 207 10.61 -9.02 3.96
C ILE A 207 10.20 -10.48 4.09
N ALA A 208 10.42 -11.25 3.03
CA ALA A 208 10.19 -12.70 3.02
C ALA A 208 11.32 -13.41 2.29
N GLU A 209 11.67 -14.61 2.77
CA GLU A 209 12.71 -15.46 2.21
C GLU A 209 12.34 -16.95 2.24
N ALA A 210 12.94 -17.73 1.35
CA ALA A 210 12.82 -19.18 1.30
C ALA A 210 14.07 -19.78 0.64
N ILE A 211 14.42 -21.00 1.04
CA ILE A 211 15.44 -21.81 0.36
C ILE A 211 14.71 -22.85 -0.48
N ILE A 212 15.11 -23.04 -1.74
CA ILE A 212 14.53 -24.09 -2.60
C ILE A 212 15.65 -25.04 -3.00
N PRO A 213 15.60 -26.34 -2.62
CA PRO A 213 16.59 -27.31 -3.02
C PRO A 213 16.74 -27.41 -4.54
N GLY A 214 17.97 -27.53 -5.04
CA GLY A 214 18.25 -27.60 -6.48
C GLY A 214 17.49 -28.73 -7.21
N LYS A 215 17.24 -29.86 -6.51
CA LYS A 215 16.38 -30.95 -7.02
C LYS A 215 14.97 -30.45 -7.32
N THR A 216 14.36 -29.71 -6.39
CA THR A 216 13.03 -29.11 -6.54
C THR A 216 13.00 -28.06 -7.65
N VAL A 217 14.04 -27.24 -7.78
CA VAL A 217 14.15 -26.28 -8.89
C VAL A 217 14.08 -27.02 -10.24
N LYS A 218 14.79 -28.14 -10.38
CA LYS A 218 14.77 -28.96 -11.59
C LYS A 218 13.44 -29.68 -11.81
N THR A 219 12.89 -30.32 -10.79
CA THR A 219 11.71 -31.20 -10.94
C THR A 219 10.39 -30.44 -10.88
N VAL A 220 10.25 -29.43 -10.04
CA VAL A 220 9.02 -28.65 -9.86
C VAL A 220 9.07 -27.38 -10.70
N LEU A 221 10.14 -26.59 -10.63
CA LEU A 221 10.25 -25.32 -11.36
C LEU A 221 10.72 -25.49 -12.82
N LYS A 222 11.18 -26.70 -13.19
CA LYS A 222 11.58 -27.07 -14.55
C LYS A 222 12.68 -26.16 -15.11
N THR A 223 13.62 -25.75 -14.25
CA THR A 223 14.77 -24.91 -14.59
C THR A 223 16.00 -25.30 -13.77
N THR A 224 17.10 -24.54 -13.85
CA THR A 224 18.30 -24.70 -13.02
C THR A 224 18.52 -23.48 -12.13
N VAL A 225 19.27 -23.67 -11.03
CA VAL A 225 19.63 -22.56 -10.12
C VAL A 225 20.44 -21.47 -10.85
N PRO A 226 21.48 -21.78 -11.66
CA PRO A 226 22.18 -20.73 -12.40
C PRO A 226 21.27 -19.93 -13.33
N ALA A 227 20.37 -20.61 -14.06
CA ALA A 227 19.48 -19.95 -15.01
C ALA A 227 18.49 -18.98 -14.32
N ILE A 228 17.92 -19.35 -13.17
CA ILE A 228 16.98 -18.47 -12.47
C ILE A 228 17.68 -17.27 -11.83
N VAL A 229 18.91 -17.45 -11.34
CA VAL A 229 19.74 -16.37 -10.78
C VAL A 229 20.12 -15.38 -11.88
N GLU A 230 20.63 -15.89 -13.01
CA GLU A 230 20.98 -15.07 -14.17
C GLU A 230 19.77 -14.30 -14.69
N LEU A 231 18.61 -14.96 -14.85
CA LEU A 231 17.37 -14.31 -15.26
C LEU A 231 16.94 -13.22 -14.28
N ASN A 232 17.06 -13.44 -12.97
CA ASN A 232 16.71 -12.42 -11.98
C ASN A 232 17.62 -11.19 -12.10
N ILE A 233 18.93 -11.39 -12.27
CA ILE A 233 19.89 -10.30 -12.46
C ILE A 233 19.58 -9.54 -13.76
N ALA A 234 19.47 -10.25 -14.89
CA ALA A 234 19.25 -9.64 -16.19
C ALA A 234 17.90 -8.91 -16.27
N LYS A 235 16.82 -9.50 -15.73
CA LYS A 235 15.45 -8.99 -15.87
C LYS A 235 15.04 -8.05 -14.75
N ASN A 236 15.09 -8.51 -13.50
CA ASN A 236 14.53 -7.77 -12.37
C ASN A 236 15.49 -6.69 -11.87
N LEU A 237 16.80 -6.85 -12.06
CA LEU A 237 17.79 -5.82 -11.69
C LEU A 237 18.14 -4.95 -12.90
N VAL A 238 18.94 -5.48 -13.83
CA VAL A 238 19.47 -4.71 -14.97
C VAL A 238 18.34 -4.19 -15.85
N GLY A 239 17.42 -5.05 -16.28
CA GLY A 239 16.30 -4.65 -17.13
C GLY A 239 15.41 -3.57 -16.50
N SER A 240 15.12 -3.68 -15.20
CA SER A 240 14.33 -2.65 -14.49
C SER A 240 15.10 -1.34 -14.31
N ALA A 241 16.42 -1.40 -14.11
CA ALA A 241 17.28 -0.22 -14.09
C ALA A 241 17.31 0.48 -15.46
N MET A 242 17.47 -0.28 -16.55
CA MET A 242 17.43 0.25 -17.91
C MET A 242 16.09 0.91 -18.25
N ALA A 243 15.00 0.42 -17.67
CA ALA A 243 13.66 1.00 -17.83
C ALA A 243 13.39 2.23 -16.94
N GLY A 244 14.33 2.66 -16.09
CA GLY A 244 14.13 3.77 -15.15
C GLY A 244 13.08 3.48 -14.06
N SER A 245 12.90 2.21 -13.71
CA SER A 245 11.89 1.80 -12.73
C SER A 245 12.27 2.23 -11.29
N VAL A 246 11.27 2.67 -10.51
CA VAL A 246 11.43 2.95 -9.08
C VAL A 246 10.54 2.00 -8.29
N GLY A 247 11.18 1.08 -7.54
CA GLY A 247 10.50 0.05 -6.74
C GLY A 247 9.95 -1.14 -7.54
N GLY A 248 9.94 -1.09 -8.87
CA GLY A 248 9.47 -2.16 -9.74
C GLY A 248 10.50 -3.26 -10.07
N PHE A 249 11.44 -3.54 -9.15
CA PHE A 249 12.52 -4.53 -9.34
C PHE A 249 12.03 -5.96 -9.05
N ASN A 250 10.98 -6.39 -9.76
CA ASN A 250 10.33 -7.69 -9.57
C ASN A 250 9.73 -8.19 -10.89
N ALA A 251 9.19 -9.41 -10.88
CA ALA A 251 8.60 -9.98 -12.08
C ALA A 251 7.13 -9.59 -12.29
N HIS A 252 6.26 -9.85 -11.32
CA HIS A 252 4.82 -9.63 -11.43
C HIS A 252 4.15 -9.53 -10.04
N ALA A 253 4.81 -8.86 -9.08
CA ALA A 253 4.29 -8.74 -7.71
C ALA A 253 2.87 -8.15 -7.66
N SER A 254 2.56 -7.24 -8.58
CA SER A 254 1.24 -6.63 -8.75
C SER A 254 0.12 -7.66 -8.97
N ASN A 255 0.38 -8.78 -9.66
CA ASN A 255 -0.66 -9.78 -9.93
C ASN A 255 -1.11 -10.46 -8.63
N MET A 256 -0.14 -10.86 -7.80
CA MET A 256 -0.42 -11.48 -6.49
C MET A 256 -1.09 -10.49 -5.54
N VAL A 257 -0.58 -9.25 -5.46
CA VAL A 257 -1.16 -8.20 -4.62
C VAL A 257 -2.60 -7.93 -5.02
N THR A 258 -2.86 -7.71 -6.31
CA THR A 258 -4.20 -7.38 -6.82
C THR A 258 -5.19 -8.51 -6.57
N ALA A 259 -4.81 -9.75 -6.86
CA ALA A 259 -5.70 -10.88 -6.71
C ALA A 259 -6.10 -11.14 -5.25
N ILE A 260 -5.15 -10.99 -4.31
CA ILE A 260 -5.41 -11.10 -2.87
C ILE A 260 -6.24 -9.90 -2.38
N PHE A 261 -5.93 -8.68 -2.84
CA PHE A 261 -6.63 -7.46 -2.44
C PHE A 261 -8.11 -7.52 -2.79
N ILE A 262 -8.44 -7.90 -4.03
CA ILE A 262 -9.83 -8.07 -4.48
C ILE A 262 -10.53 -9.14 -3.63
N ALA A 263 -9.87 -10.29 -3.38
CA ALA A 263 -10.46 -11.38 -2.61
C ALA A 263 -10.70 -11.04 -1.12
N THR A 264 -9.99 -10.05 -0.58
CA THR A 264 -9.98 -9.70 0.85
C THR A 264 -10.51 -8.30 1.15
N GLY A 265 -11.09 -7.62 0.15
CA GLY A 265 -11.75 -6.33 0.33
C GLY A 265 -10.82 -5.16 0.66
N GLN A 266 -9.60 -5.14 0.10
CA GLN A 266 -8.66 -4.01 0.21
C GLN A 266 -8.92 -2.95 -0.87
#